data_AF-A0A920AZE2-F1
#
_entry.id   AF-A0A920AZE2-F1
#
_cell.length_a   1.000
_cell.length_b   1.000
_cell.length_c   1.000
_cell.angle_alpha   90.00
_cell.angle_beta   90.00
_cell.angle_gamma   90.00
#
_symmetry.space_group_name_H-M   'P 1'
#
loop_
_entity.id
_entity.type
_entity.pdbx_description
1 polymer ?
#
loop_
_entity_poly.entity_id
_entity_poly.type
_entity_poly.pdbx_seq_one_letter_code
_entity_poly.pdbx_strand_id
1 'polypeptide(L)' 'MATKLLDKYGEDIQSLSLIPSGGGVFEISKDNSIIFSKKQLGRFPDENEVFKLIGF' A
#
# COMPACT_ATOMS: atom_id res chain seq x y z
N MET A 1 7.48 -1.65 3.81
CA MET A 1 6.49 -1.86 2.74
C MET A 1 6.95 -1.23 1.43
N ALA A 2 7.15 0.08 1.33
CA ALA A 2 7.50 0.76 0.06
C ALA A 2 8.67 0.13 -0.71
N THR A 3 9.81 -0.11 -0.06
CA THR A 3 10.96 -0.77 -0.70
C THR A 3 10.58 -2.12 -1.30
N LYS A 4 9.84 -2.95 -0.56
CA LYS A 4 9.41 -4.29 -1.02
C LYS A 4 8.47 -4.24 -2.22
N LEU A 5 7.69 -3.16 -2.37
CA LEU A 5 6.88 -2.94 -3.56
C LEU A 5 7.76 -2.62 -4.75
N LEU A 6 8.74 -1.72 -4.60
CA LEU A 6 9.67 -1.37 -5.67
C LEU A 6 10.57 -2.55 -6.05
N ASP A 7 11.02 -3.34 -5.09
CA ASP A 7 11.85 -4.53 -5.34
C ASP A 7 11.10 -5.57 -6.20
N LYS A 8 9.79 -5.71 -5.99
CA LYS A 8 8.98 -6.73 -6.68
C LYS A 8 8.36 -6.22 -7.99
N TYR A 9 8.07 -4.93 -8.06
CA TYR A 9 7.17 -4.35 -9.05
C TYR A 9 7.67 -3.01 -9.61
N GLY A 10 8.94 -2.66 -9.39
CA GLY A 10 9.48 -1.36 -9.78
C GLY A 10 9.38 -1.05 -11.27
N GLU A 11 9.31 -2.07 -12.13
CA GLU A 11 9.14 -1.90 -13.57
C GLU A 11 7.69 -1.50 -13.96
N ASP A 12 6.70 -1.94 -13.19
CA ASP A 12 5.28 -1.67 -13.42
C ASP A 12 4.79 -0.40 -12.69
N ILE A 13 5.53 0.06 -11.68
CA ILE A 13 5.18 1.24 -10.88
C ILE A 13 5.71 2.51 -11.54
N GLN A 14 4.81 3.29 -12.13
CA GLN A 14 5.15 4.62 -12.66
C GLN A 14 5.61 5.60 -11.57
N SER A 15 4.96 5.56 -10.39
CA SER A 15 5.33 6.41 -9.25
C SER A 15 4.90 5.79 -7.93
N LEU A 16 5.70 6.01 -6.89
CA LEU A 16 5.38 5.64 -5.51
C LEU A 16 5.59 6.85 -4.61
N SER A 17 4.58 7.18 -3.80
CA SER A 17 4.60 8.32 -2.89
C SER A 17 4.31 7.88 -1.46
N LEU A 18 5.04 8.45 -0.51
CA LEU A 18 4.76 8.31 0.93
C LEU A 18 4.08 9.59 1.41
N ILE A 19 2.82 9.49 1.82
CA ILE A 19 2.04 10.62 2.31
C ILE A 19 2.00 10.53 3.83
N PRO A 20 2.64 11.46 4.56
CA PRO A 20 2.54 11.51 6.02
C PRO A 20 1.09 11.72 6.45
N SER A 21 0.67 11.00 7.49
CA SER A 21 -0.68 11.12 8.06
C SER A 21 -0.62 11.03 9.58
N GLY A 22 -1.67 11.55 10.24
CA GLY A 22 -1.82 11.56 11.70
C GLY A 22 -2.76 10.47 12.22
N GLY A 23 -2.87 10.35 13.55
CA GLY A 23 -3.91 9.52 14.19
C GLY A 23 -3.75 8.00 14.00
N GLY A 24 -2.54 7.52 13.72
CA GLY A 24 -2.25 6.09 13.57
C GLY A 24 -2.85 5.45 12.32
N VAL A 25 -3.26 6.27 11.35
CA VAL A 25 -3.79 5.85 10.04
C VAL A 25 -2.68 5.22 9.22
N PHE A 26 -3.00 4.11 8.58
CA PHE A 26 -2.16 3.47 7.58
C PHE A 26 -3.05 3.00 6.44
N GLU A 27 -2.87 3.59 5.27
CA GLU A 27 -3.66 3.31 4.08
C GLU A 27 -2.75 3.08 2.89
N ILE A 28 -3.18 2.18 2.02
CA ILE A 28 -2.53 1.92 0.75
C ILE A 28 -3.54 2.22 -0.34
N SER A 29 -3.14 3.06 -1.29
CA SER A 29 -3.95 3.45 -2.44
C SER A 29 -3.24 3.08 -3.72
N LYS A 30 -4.00 2.55 -4.68
CA LYS A 30 -3.57 2.31 -6.08
C LYS A 30 -4.47 3.15 -6.97
N ASP A 31 -3.89 3.94 -7.87
CA ASP A 31 -4.64 4.78 -8.82
C ASP A 31 -5.75 5.59 -8.14
N ASN A 32 -5.38 6.30 -7.06
CA ASN A 32 -6.27 7.11 -6.21
C ASN A 32 -7.38 6.34 -5.47
N SER A 33 -7.40 5.01 -5.53
CA SER A 33 -8.37 4.16 -4.85
C SER A 33 -7.73 3.46 -3.65
N ILE A 34 -8.32 3.61 -2.45
CA ILE A 34 -7.85 2.93 -1.24
C ILE A 34 -8.13 1.43 -1.40
N ILE A 35 -7.06 0.64 -1.40
CA ILE A 35 -7.12 -0.83 -1.47
C ILE A 35 -6.93 -1.49 -0.10
N PHE A 36 -6.38 -0.76 0.87
CA PHE A 36 -6.24 -1.22 2.25
C PHE A 36 -6.34 -0.05 3.23
N SER A 37 -7.04 -0.24 4.36
CA SER A 37 -7.06 0.73 5.46
C SER A 37 -6.99 0.04 6.82
N LYS A 38 -5.92 0.31 7.56
CA LYS A 38 -5.78 -0.12 8.96
C LYS A 38 -6.89 0.42 9.84
N LYS A 39 -7.36 1.65 9.55
CA LYS A 39 -8.43 2.28 10.34
C LYS A 39 -9.75 1.51 10.21
N GLN A 40 -10.02 0.95 9.03
CA GLN A 40 -11.22 0.15 8.77
C GLN A 40 -11.08 -1.29 9.30
N LEU A 41 -9.90 -1.91 9.12
CA LEU A 41 -9.69 -3.33 9.44
C LEU A 41 -9.15 -3.59 10.86
N GLY A 42 -8.72 -2.55 11.56
CA GLY A 42 -8.17 -2.66 12.92
C GLY A 42 -6.80 -3.34 13.01
N ARG A 43 -6.13 -3.60 11.88
CA ARG A 43 -4.83 -4.29 11.81
C ARG A 43 -3.93 -3.73 10.72
N PHE A 44 -2.64 -4.03 10.81
CA PHE A 44 -1.72 -3.83 9.69
C PHE A 44 -1.90 -4.93 8.62
N PRO A 45 -1.56 -4.65 7.36
CA PRO A 45 -1.60 -5.66 6.32
C PRO A 45 -0.40 -6.58 6.40
N ASP A 46 -0.58 -7.81 5.94
CA ASP A 46 0.53 -8.70 5.59
C ASP A 46 1.08 -8.32 4.20
N GLU A 47 2.35 -8.60 3.96
CA GLU A 47 3.00 -8.20 2.70
C GLU A 47 2.38 -8.89 1.49
N ASN A 48 2.09 -10.18 1.62
CA ASN A 48 1.41 -10.98 0.60
C ASN A 48 -0.02 -10.50 0.33
N GLU A 49 -0.70 -9.94 1.33
CA GLU A 49 -2.03 -9.34 1.16
C GLU A 49 -1.93 -8.08 0.29
N VAL A 50 -0.98 -7.18 0.60
CA VAL A 50 -0.75 -5.98 -0.20
C VAL A 50 -0.43 -6.33 -1.65
N PHE A 51 0.45 -7.30 -1.87
CA PHE A 51 0.82 -7.73 -3.22
C PHE A 51 -0.38 -8.26 -4.02
N LYS A 52 -1.27 -9.02 -3.38
CA LYS A 52 -2.50 -9.52 -4.03
C LYS A 52 -3.49 -8.40 -4.34
N LEU A 53 -3.68 -7.45 -3.41
CA LEU A 53 -4.61 -6.33 -3.57
C LEU A 53 -4.18 -5.37 -4.68
N ILE A 54 -2.87 -5.21 -4.83
CA ILE A 54 -2.28 -4.37 -5.87
C ILE A 54 -2.53 -4.96 -7.27
N GLY A 55 -2.54 -6.29 -7.41
CA GLY A 55 -3.18 -6.98 -8.53
C GLY A 55 -2.76 -6.51 -9.92
N PHE A 56 -1.45 -6.50 -10.18
CA PHE A 56 -0.91 -6.35 -11.53
C PHE A 56 0.12 -7.46 -11.79
#